data_AF-A0A847XXB8-F1
#
_entry.id   AF-A0A847XXB8-F1
#
_cell.length_a   1.000
_cell.length_b   1.000
_cell.length_c   1.000
_cell.angle_alpha   90.00
_cell.angle_beta   90.00
_cell.angle_gamma   90.00
#
_symmetry.space_group_name_H-M   'P 1'
#
loop_
_entity.id
_entity.type
_entity.pdbx_description
1 polymer ?
#
loop_
_entity_poly.entity_id
_entity_poly.type
_entity_poly.pdbx_seq_one_letter_code
_entity_poly.pdbx_strand_id
1 'polypeptide(L)'
;MSEKEEDVTKIATMVIIHAGNARSLVNEAIQAVEKNDVETAKAKISQANAEIKAAHQTQTEVIQGEARGESIRLTMLLTHAQDSLMIAMSEVHMAKYIIRLHTRIGELENALGAKK
;
A
#
# COMPACT_ATOMS: atom_id res chain seq x y z
N MET A 1 12.59 -21.92 -19.28
CA MET A 1 12.80 -21.15 -18.04
C MET A 1 13.20 -22.13 -16.95
N SER A 2 14.13 -21.76 -16.07
CA SER A 2 14.45 -22.62 -14.92
C SER A 2 13.33 -22.55 -13.86
N GLU A 3 13.15 -23.59 -13.05
CA GLU A 3 12.13 -23.65 -11.99
C GLU A 3 12.21 -22.46 -11.02
N LYS A 4 13.43 -21.97 -10.74
CA LYS A 4 13.69 -20.76 -9.94
C LYS A 4 13.24 -19.46 -10.62
N GLU A 5 13.29 -19.36 -11.95
CA GLU A 5 12.82 -18.17 -12.67
C GLU A 5 11.29 -18.08 -12.70
N GLU A 6 10.60 -19.22 -12.71
CA GLU A 6 9.14 -19.27 -12.63
C GLU A 6 8.65 -18.83 -11.24
N ASP A 7 9.37 -19.19 -10.19
CA ASP A 7 9.06 -18.81 -8.80
C ASP A 7 9.21 -17.30 -8.57
N VAL A 8 10.32 -16.70 -9.03
CA VAL A 8 10.54 -15.24 -8.96
C VAL A 8 9.45 -14.47 -9.71
N THR A 9 9.00 -14.99 -10.86
CA THR A 9 7.93 -14.37 -11.66
C THR A 9 6.59 -14.40 -10.91
N LYS A 10 6.25 -15.51 -10.27
CA LYS A 10 5.04 -15.64 -9.45
C LYS A 10 5.07 -14.69 -8.25
N ILE A 11 6.20 -14.64 -7.54
CA ILE A 11 6.44 -13.72 -6.42
C ILE A 11 6.21 -12.27 -6.87
N ALA A 12 6.89 -11.84 -7.93
CA ALA A 12 6.79 -10.47 -8.41
C ALA A 12 5.36 -10.11 -8.83
N THR A 13 4.66 -11.03 -9.51
CA THR A 13 3.27 -10.81 -9.94
C THR A 13 2.34 -10.65 -8.73
N MET A 14 2.47 -11.49 -7.71
CA MET A 14 1.67 -11.40 -6.49
C MET A 14 1.91 -10.09 -5.74
N VAL A 15 3.17 -9.65 -5.63
CA VAL A 15 3.52 -8.36 -5.02
C VAL A 15 2.88 -7.20 -5.79
N ILE A 16 2.93 -7.21 -7.13
CA ILE A 16 2.31 -6.18 -7.97
C ILE A 16 0.79 -6.12 -7.75
N ILE A 17 0.12 -7.27 -7.69
CA ILE A 17 -1.34 -7.34 -7.47
C ILE A 17 -1.70 -6.72 -6.11
N HIS A 18 -1.05 -7.17 -5.04
CA HIS A 18 -1.30 -6.66 -3.70
C HIS A 18 -0.96 -5.16 -3.57
N ALA A 19 0.15 -4.72 -4.17
CA ALA A 19 0.49 -3.30 -4.22
C ALA A 19 -0.60 -2.50 -4.96
N GLY A 20 -1.05 -2.97 -6.13
CA GLY A 20 -2.14 -2.34 -6.88
C GLY A 20 -3.44 -2.24 -6.10
N ASN A 21 -3.84 -3.31 -5.40
CA ASN A 21 -5.02 -3.33 -4.54
C ASN A 21 -4.90 -2.30 -3.40
N ALA A 22 -3.74 -2.25 -2.73
CA ALA A 22 -3.49 -1.30 -1.66
C ALA A 22 -3.64 0.16 -2.14
N ARG A 23 -3.11 0.49 -3.33
CA ARG A 23 -3.24 1.83 -3.93
C ARG A 23 -4.68 2.19 -4.27
N SER A 24 -5.44 1.24 -4.82
CA SER A 24 -6.89 1.43 -5.08
C SER A 24 -7.65 1.73 -3.78
N LEU A 25 -7.38 0.97 -2.71
CA LEU A 25 -7.98 1.19 -1.39
C LEU A 25 -7.58 2.53 -0.78
N VAL A 26 -6.34 3.00 -1.00
CA VAL A 26 -5.91 4.36 -0.60
C VAL A 26 -6.74 5.43 -1.31
N ASN A 27 -6.92 5.31 -2.62
CA ASN A 27 -7.73 6.26 -3.39
C ASN A 27 -9.18 6.29 -2.91
N GLU A 28 -9.77 5.13 -2.63
CA GLU A 28 -11.11 5.04 -2.03
C GLU A 28 -11.17 5.68 -0.65
N ALA A 29 -10.12 5.54 0.17
CA ALA A 29 -10.06 6.16 1.49
C ALA A 29 -10.01 7.70 1.41
N ILE A 30 -9.25 8.24 0.45
CA ILE A 30 -9.16 9.68 0.21
C ILE A 30 -10.52 10.21 -0.27
N GLN A 31 -11.17 9.54 -1.23
CA GLN A 31 -12.51 9.93 -1.69
C GLN A 31 -13.57 9.87 -0.59
N ALA A 32 -13.46 8.92 0.34
CA ALA A 32 -14.36 8.81 1.48
C ALA A 32 -14.18 10.01 2.44
N VAL A 33 -12.94 10.37 2.76
CA VAL A 33 -12.69 11.50 3.68
C VAL A 33 -13.10 12.84 3.08
N GLU A 34 -12.93 13.04 1.76
CA GLU A 34 -13.44 14.21 1.03
C GLU A 34 -14.96 14.39 1.16
N LYS A 35 -15.70 13.31 1.37
CA LYS A 35 -17.15 13.29 1.62
C LYS A 35 -17.51 13.36 3.12
N ASN A 36 -16.53 13.66 3.98
CA ASN A 36 -16.63 13.62 5.43
C ASN A 36 -16.94 12.22 6.02
N ASP A 37 -16.75 11.15 5.25
CA ASP A 37 -16.90 9.77 5.73
C ASP A 37 -15.56 9.23 6.26
N VAL A 38 -15.22 9.67 7.47
CA VAL A 38 -13.95 9.33 8.13
C VAL A 38 -13.88 7.84 8.51
N GLU A 39 -15.01 7.21 8.84
CA GLU A 39 -15.03 5.82 9.27
C GLU A 39 -14.76 4.87 8.09
N THR A 40 -15.39 5.13 6.93
CA THR A 40 -15.06 4.40 5.71
C THR A 40 -13.60 4.62 5.31
N ALA A 41 -13.08 5.85 5.41
CA ALA A 41 -11.68 6.14 5.11
C ALA A 41 -10.70 5.30 5.97
N LYS A 42 -10.95 5.22 7.30
CA LYS A 42 -10.15 4.39 8.21
C LYS A 42 -10.24 2.90 7.86
N ALA A 43 -11.43 2.39 7.57
CA ALA A 43 -11.63 1.00 7.19
C ALA A 43 -10.85 0.64 5.91
N LYS A 44 -10.90 1.50 4.89
CA LYS A 44 -10.16 1.33 3.63
C LYS A 44 -8.65 1.37 3.83
N ILE A 45 -8.14 2.29 4.66
CA ILE A 45 -6.71 2.27 5.04
C ILE A 45 -6.35 0.98 5.76
N SER A 46 -7.19 0.45 6.66
CA SER A 46 -6.92 -0.83 7.32
C SER A 46 -6.81 -1.98 6.31
N GLN A 47 -7.71 -2.03 5.33
CA GLN A 47 -7.66 -3.01 4.23
C GLN A 47 -6.38 -2.85 3.40
N ALA A 48 -6.00 -1.60 3.05
CA ALA A 48 -4.76 -1.33 2.30
C ALA A 48 -3.50 -1.81 3.04
N ASN A 49 -3.46 -1.64 4.38
CA ASN A 49 -2.35 -2.16 5.18
C ASN A 49 -2.30 -3.70 5.18
N ALA A 50 -3.44 -4.39 5.08
CA ALA A 50 -3.48 -5.85 4.99
C ALA A 50 -2.90 -6.35 3.65
N GLU A 51 -3.25 -5.70 2.53
CA GLU A 51 -2.67 -5.98 1.21
C GLU A 51 -1.16 -5.74 1.20
N ILE A 52 -0.70 -4.61 1.74
CA ILE A 52 0.74 -4.31 1.89
C ILE A 52 1.43 -5.39 2.72
N LYS A 53 0.83 -5.80 3.84
CA LYS A 53 1.44 -6.81 4.72
C LYS A 53 1.63 -8.14 3.99
N ALA A 54 0.65 -8.54 3.17
CA ALA A 54 0.76 -9.75 2.36
C ALA A 54 1.94 -9.66 1.38
N ALA A 55 2.07 -8.55 0.63
CA ALA A 55 3.18 -8.34 -0.30
C ALA A 55 4.55 -8.21 0.40
N HIS A 56 4.58 -7.49 1.53
CA HIS A 56 5.81 -7.20 2.27
C HIS A 56 6.41 -8.46 2.90
N GLN A 57 5.58 -9.43 3.27
CA GLN A 57 6.07 -10.73 3.74
C GLN A 57 6.93 -11.41 2.67
N THR A 58 6.45 -11.49 1.44
CA THR A 58 7.20 -12.06 0.32
C THR A 58 8.47 -11.25 0.01
N GLN A 59 8.40 -9.92 0.04
CA GLN A 59 9.60 -9.09 -0.15
C GLN A 59 10.65 -9.32 0.95
N THR A 60 10.20 -9.53 2.20
CA THR A 60 11.09 -9.82 3.32
C THR A 60 11.79 -11.17 3.13
N GLU A 61 11.07 -12.19 2.66
CA GLU A 61 11.64 -13.52 2.38
C GLU A 61 12.71 -13.47 1.30
N VAL A 62 12.50 -12.69 0.23
CA VAL A 62 13.49 -12.43 -0.82
C VAL A 62 14.77 -11.81 -0.22
N ILE A 63 14.64 -10.73 0.56
CA ILE A 63 15.80 -10.06 1.18
C ILE A 63 16.54 -11.01 2.15
N GLN A 64 15.80 -11.80 2.93
CA GLN A 64 16.40 -12.76 3.86
C GLN A 64 17.12 -13.90 3.13
N GLY A 65 16.59 -14.39 2.01
CA GLY A 65 17.27 -15.38 1.17
C GLY A 65 18.60 -14.86 0.64
N GLU A 66 18.60 -13.64 0.09
CA GLU A 66 19.82 -12.99 -0.38
C GLU A 66 20.86 -12.85 0.75
N ALA A 67 20.44 -12.43 1.95
CA ALA A 67 21.32 -12.32 3.12
C ALA A 67 21.90 -13.67 3.59
N ARG A 68 21.22 -14.79 3.33
CA ARG A 68 21.74 -16.16 3.58
C ARG A 68 22.70 -16.66 2.50
N GLY A 69 22.96 -15.85 1.45
CA GLY A 69 23.80 -16.22 0.32
C GLY A 69 23.06 -16.95 -0.79
N GLU A 70 21.72 -16.95 -0.77
CA GLU A 70 20.93 -17.48 -1.88
C GLU A 70 21.03 -16.52 -3.07
N SER A 71 21.51 -17.01 -4.22
CA SER A 71 21.56 -16.20 -5.44
C SER A 71 20.15 -16.00 -5.99
N ILE A 72 19.57 -14.85 -5.67
CA ILE A 72 18.31 -14.40 -6.26
C ILE A 72 18.65 -13.59 -7.52
N ARG A 73 18.15 -14.03 -8.67
CA ARG A 73 18.30 -13.28 -9.91
C ARG A 73 17.39 -12.05 -9.84
N LEU A 74 17.99 -10.87 -9.71
CA LEU A 74 17.27 -9.62 -9.91
C LEU A 74 16.78 -9.56 -11.35
N THR A 75 15.47 -9.37 -11.54
CA THR A 75 14.84 -9.19 -12.85
C THR A 75 14.11 -7.85 -12.88
N MET A 76 13.92 -7.28 -14.07
CA MET A 76 13.14 -6.05 -14.23
C MET A 76 11.75 -6.15 -13.60
N LEU A 77 11.12 -7.33 -13.68
CA LEU A 77 9.80 -7.58 -13.09
C LEU A 77 9.84 -7.57 -11.57
N LEU A 78 10.84 -8.22 -10.95
CA LEU A 78 11.01 -8.22 -9.49
C LEU A 78 11.34 -6.82 -8.97
N THR A 79 12.20 -6.08 -9.67
CA THR A 79 12.50 -4.67 -9.34
C THR A 79 11.23 -3.82 -9.41
N HIS A 80 10.44 -3.95 -10.48
CA HIS A 80 9.17 -3.23 -10.60
C HIS A 80 8.17 -3.58 -9.50
N ALA A 81 8.12 -4.84 -9.08
CA ALA A 81 7.28 -5.28 -7.98
C ALA A 81 7.68 -4.63 -6.65
N GLN A 82 8.97 -4.61 -6.34
CA GLN A 82 9.52 -3.94 -5.15
C GLN A 82 9.23 -2.43 -5.16
N ASP A 83 9.46 -1.76 -6.30
CA ASP A 83 9.16 -0.34 -6.46
C ASP A 83 7.68 -0.04 -6.23
N SER A 84 6.81 -0.85 -6.83
CA SER A 84 5.35 -0.72 -6.69
C SER A 84 4.90 -0.88 -5.24
N LEU A 85 5.46 -1.84 -4.50
CA LEU A 85 5.15 -2.03 -3.08
C LEU A 85 5.61 -0.84 -2.24
N MET A 86 6.84 -0.38 -2.44
CA MET A 86 7.39 0.75 -1.68
C MET A 86 6.60 2.05 -1.93
N ILE A 87 6.17 2.29 -3.17
CA ILE A 87 5.28 3.41 -3.49
C ILE A 87 3.94 3.25 -2.77
N ALA A 88 3.31 2.08 -2.82
CA ALA A 88 2.04 1.83 -2.14
C ALA A 88 2.15 2.04 -0.62
N MET A 89 3.24 1.62 0.00
CA MET A 89 3.54 1.87 1.41
C MET A 89 3.65 3.36 1.74
N SER A 90 4.35 4.12 0.90
CA SER A 90 4.46 5.57 1.04
C SER A 90 3.10 6.26 0.88
N GLU A 91 2.30 5.85 -0.11
CA GLU A 91 0.95 6.37 -0.33
C GLU A 91 0.03 6.11 0.87
N VAL A 92 0.04 4.90 1.44
CA VAL A 92 -0.71 4.59 2.67
C VAL A 92 -0.23 5.45 3.85
N HIS A 93 1.09 5.66 3.97
CA HIS A 93 1.63 6.52 5.02
C HIS A 93 1.10 7.95 4.88
N MET A 94 1.17 8.52 3.68
CA MET A 94 0.70 9.88 3.39
C MET A 94 -0.83 10.03 3.54
N ALA A 95 -1.61 9.06 3.07
CA ALA A 95 -3.06 9.07 3.19
C ALA A 95 -3.52 9.15 4.65
N LYS A 96 -2.80 8.52 5.59
CA LYS A 96 -3.09 8.67 7.02
C LYS A 96 -2.95 10.12 7.51
N TYR A 97 -1.99 10.90 7.00
CA TYR A 97 -1.89 12.33 7.34
C TYR A 97 -3.00 13.13 6.70
N ILE A 98 -3.31 12.88 5.42
CA ILE A 98 -4.40 13.55 4.70
C ILE A 98 -5.72 13.36 5.44
N ILE A 99 -6.05 12.12 5.84
CA ILE A 99 -7.28 11.82 6.58
C ILE A 99 -7.32 12.56 7.93
N ARG A 100 -6.20 12.61 8.67
CA ARG A 100 -6.14 13.38 9.92
C ARG A 100 -6.34 14.87 9.71
N LEU A 101 -5.71 15.45 8.69
CA LEU A 101 -5.85 16.87 8.36
C LEU A 101 -7.29 17.19 7.95
N HIS A 102 -7.89 16.40 7.08
CA HIS A 102 -9.27 16.58 6.65
C HIS A 102 -10.27 16.45 7.81
N THR A 103 -10.05 15.45 8.69
CA THR A 103 -10.88 15.29 9.90
C THR A 103 -10.79 16.54 10.78
N ARG A 104 -9.58 17.07 10.99
CA ARG A 104 -9.38 18.27 11.79
C ARG A 104 -10.02 19.52 11.17
N ILE A 105 -9.97 19.65 9.86
CA ILE A 105 -10.64 20.74 9.13
C ILE A 105 -12.15 20.66 9.35
N GLY A 106 -12.75 19.48 9.18
CA GLY A 106 -14.19 19.30 9.41
C GLY A 106 -14.62 19.61 10.85
N GLU A 107 -13.81 19.27 11.86
CA GLU A 107 -14.06 19.67 13.25
C GLU A 107 -14.06 21.20 13.43
N LEU A 108 -13.11 21.89 12.81
CA LEU A 108 -13.01 23.36 12.88
C LEU A 108 -14.17 24.04 12.16
N GLU A 109 -14.57 23.56 10.99
CA GLU A 109 -15.72 24.09 10.24
C GLU A 109 -17.03 23.95 11.04
N ASN A 110 -17.21 22.82 11.71
CA ASN A 110 -18.35 22.62 12.61
C ASN A 110 -18.30 23.58 13.81
N ALA A 111 -17.13 23.77 14.43
CA ALA A 111 -16.96 24.67 15.57
C ALA A 111 -17.17 26.16 15.22
N LEU A 112 -16.84 26.55 13.99
CA LEU A 112 -17.01 27.92 13.49
C LEU A 112 -18.42 28.20 12.95
N GLY A 113 -19.32 27.21 12.96
CA GLY A 113 -20.66 27.34 12.36
C GLY A 113 -20.62 27.60 10.85
N ALA A 114 -19.52 27.22 10.18
CA ALA A 114 -19.28 27.49 8.76
C ALA A 114 -20.00 26.50 7.83
N LYS A 115 -20.79 25.56 8.38
CA LYS A 115 -21.64 24.67 7.60
C LYS A 115 -22.78 25.48 6.98
N LYS A 116 -22.67 25.76 5.68
CA LYS A 116 -23.83 25.96 4.82
C LYS A 116 -24.45 24.61 4.48
#